data_AF-J8Q4G6-F1
#
_entry.id   AF-J8Q4G6-F1
#
_cell.length_a   1.000
_cell.length_b   1.000
_cell.length_c   1.000
_cell.angle_alpha   90.00
_cell.angle_beta   90.00
_cell.angle_gamma   90.00
#
_symmetry.space_group_name_H-M   'P 1'
#
loop_
_entity.id
_entity.type
_entity.pdbx_description
1 polymer ?
#
loop_
_entity_poly.entity_id
_entity_poly.type
_entity_poly.pdbx_seq_one_letter_code
_entity_poly.pdbx_strand_id
1 'polypeptide(L)'
;MYKLDNNEIEEETNNSVSLTSLLEFLDPIASKVVSKYYQGSNLSKAEQKLRNFEGFRRRKLHHGHDSHHPHHLHKNRSFLQLEDFKVRALQRIKNLDKPLDSIFFKNSSRLEKAFYPFTLFNVFFIGFLMGRFPDWFHVYYTILFFILMPIRFYTYYKTNNHYFLADFCYFVNILCLLFIWVFPRSASLFQSCFAFTFGTLCFAVITWRNSLVIHSIDKTTSCFIHIIPPCVMYVIYHGLSPEYKVERFPGAIIHSALDIKKNILWTSLYYLAWQSLYHYFITLKKSSKIKSGERMTSFEYLTKHQFKNFWAVKLRSPWPMVIYTLSQYFYQLFTMLLCGIWIRYKLAAAVFLIIVFLWASHNGATYYIDHYGKNFEKEVDRLRLEVENLQQKLQPDSDAVSDTSGNDKDYLTVNRDEDFDDSSSTSSKSS
;
A
#
# COMPACT_ATOMS: atom_id res chain seq x y z
N MET A 1 -66.32 -0.07 11.37
CA MET A 1 -66.52 0.37 9.97
C MET A 1 -65.75 1.69 9.82
N TYR A 2 -64.62 1.67 9.07
CA TYR A 2 -63.95 2.76 8.31
C TYR A 2 -64.07 4.21 8.82
N LYS A 3 -63.02 5.03 9.00
CA LYS A 3 -61.91 5.46 8.10
C LYS A 3 -60.98 6.37 8.94
N LEU A 4 -59.67 6.16 8.95
CA LEU A 4 -58.61 6.83 8.17
C LEU A 4 -58.24 8.26 8.61
N ASP A 5 -57.08 8.27 9.26
CA ASP A 5 -55.98 9.23 9.31
C ASP A 5 -55.89 10.23 8.14
N ASN A 6 -55.55 11.47 8.47
CA ASN A 6 -54.87 12.45 7.61
C ASN A 6 -54.40 13.62 8.49
N ASN A 7 -53.13 13.62 8.89
CA ASN A 7 -52.40 14.85 9.17
C ASN A 7 -51.04 14.74 8.48
N GLU A 8 -50.93 15.47 7.36
CA GLU A 8 -49.69 15.77 6.69
C GLU A 8 -48.81 16.62 7.63
N ILE A 9 -47.62 16.12 7.95
CA ILE A 9 -46.51 16.92 8.43
C ILE A 9 -45.41 16.77 7.38
N GLU A 10 -45.09 17.89 6.74
CA GLU A 10 -44.01 18.04 5.77
C GLU A 10 -42.65 17.68 6.41
N GLU A 11 -41.99 16.64 5.91
CA GLU A 11 -40.58 16.37 6.17
C GLU A 11 -39.71 17.22 5.21
N GLU A 12 -39.21 18.34 5.73
CA GLU A 12 -38.07 19.05 5.14
C GLU A 12 -36.84 18.13 5.13
N THR A 13 -36.45 17.70 3.94
CA THR A 13 -35.23 16.93 3.68
C THR A 13 -33.99 17.81 3.85
N ASN A 14 -33.54 17.96 5.09
CA ASN A 14 -32.33 18.72 5.40
C ASN A 14 -31.07 17.89 5.08
N ASN A 15 -30.67 17.94 3.81
CA ASN A 15 -29.47 17.33 3.23
C ASN A 15 -28.17 18.04 3.64
N SER A 16 -27.91 18.19 4.94
CA SER A 16 -26.58 18.60 5.42
C SER A 16 -25.71 17.35 5.63
N VAL A 17 -25.05 16.93 4.56
CA VAL A 17 -23.95 15.97 4.66
C VAL A 17 -22.84 16.62 5.48
N SER A 18 -22.79 16.29 6.77
CA SER A 18 -21.76 16.78 7.67
C SER A 18 -20.37 16.44 7.12
N LEU A 19 -19.49 17.44 7.05
CA LEU A 19 -18.08 17.28 6.68
C LEU A 19 -17.35 16.23 7.53
N THR A 20 -17.88 15.90 8.72
CA THR A 20 -17.38 14.82 9.57
C THR A 20 -17.58 13.43 8.98
N SER A 21 -18.69 13.17 8.26
CA SER A 21 -18.93 11.91 7.54
C SER A 21 -18.03 11.76 6.31
N LEU A 22 -17.58 12.87 5.74
CA LEU A 22 -16.62 12.90 4.63
C LEU A 22 -15.17 12.70 5.13
N LEU A 23 -14.87 13.11 6.37
CA LEU A 23 -13.59 12.89 7.06
C LEU A 23 -13.45 11.47 7.63
N GLU A 24 -14.53 10.84 8.09
CA GLU A 24 -14.54 9.42 8.49
C GLU A 24 -14.35 8.46 7.29
N PHE A 25 -14.60 8.93 6.07
CA PHE A 25 -14.35 8.18 4.82
C PHE A 25 -12.86 8.18 4.39
N LEU A 26 -12.01 8.98 5.04
CA LEU A 26 -10.58 9.12 4.71
C LEU A 26 -9.66 8.21 5.52
N ASP A 27 -10.24 7.35 6.37
CA ASP A 27 -9.50 6.52 7.31
C ASP A 27 -8.74 5.36 6.59
N PRO A 28 -7.44 5.15 6.86
CA PRO A 28 -6.58 4.29 6.05
C PRO A 28 -6.80 2.81 6.38
N ILE A 29 -7.78 2.19 5.73
CA ILE A 29 -8.09 0.75 5.84
C ILE A 29 -6.96 -0.14 5.27
N ALA A 30 -5.98 0.44 4.57
CA ALA A 30 -4.79 -0.27 4.10
C ALA A 30 -3.97 -0.94 5.23
N SER A 31 -4.01 -0.44 6.48
CA SER A 31 -3.33 -1.09 7.62
C SER A 31 -4.11 -2.29 8.17
N LYS A 32 -5.45 -2.20 8.18
CA LYS A 32 -6.34 -3.26 8.69
C LYS A 32 -6.34 -4.52 7.81
N VAL A 33 -6.10 -4.37 6.51
CA VAL A 33 -5.95 -5.53 5.60
C VAL A 33 -4.65 -6.29 5.87
N VAL A 34 -3.59 -5.60 6.32
CA VAL A 34 -2.30 -6.23 6.64
C VAL A 34 -2.36 -7.02 7.95
N SER A 35 -3.11 -6.57 8.97
CA SER A 35 -3.19 -7.29 10.25
C SER A 35 -4.19 -8.44 10.28
N LYS A 36 -5.24 -8.43 9.44
CA LYS A 36 -6.32 -9.45 9.50
C LYS A 36 -6.03 -10.75 8.75
N TYR A 37 -4.96 -10.82 7.96
CA TYR A 37 -4.60 -11.98 7.11
C TYR A 37 -3.40 -12.81 7.64
N TYR A 38 -3.14 -12.78 8.95
CA TYR A 38 -2.16 -13.67 9.58
C TYR A 38 -2.70 -15.10 9.71
N GLN A 39 -2.64 -15.86 8.62
CA GLN A 39 -2.65 -17.33 8.66
C GLN A 39 -1.86 -17.89 7.47
N GLY A 40 -0.70 -18.49 7.78
CA GLY A 40 0.31 -18.95 6.82
C GLY A 40 -0.13 -20.14 5.96
N SER A 41 -0.87 -19.89 4.89
CA SER A 41 -1.42 -20.95 4.02
C SER A 41 -0.51 -21.40 2.86
N ASN A 42 0.44 -20.56 2.41
CA ASN A 42 1.25 -20.87 1.23
C ASN A 42 2.51 -21.71 1.54
N LEU A 43 3.12 -21.53 2.72
CA LEU A 43 4.29 -22.29 3.13
C LEU A 43 3.91 -23.77 3.37
N SER A 44 2.78 -24.03 4.02
CA SER A 44 2.27 -25.38 4.25
C SER A 44 1.95 -26.13 2.94
N LYS A 45 1.38 -25.44 1.94
CA LYS A 45 1.15 -26.00 0.59
C LYS A 45 2.47 -26.34 -0.13
N ALA A 46 3.52 -25.53 0.05
CA ALA A 46 4.85 -25.84 -0.47
C ALA A 46 5.51 -27.02 0.26
N GLU A 47 5.33 -27.10 1.59
CA GLU A 47 5.80 -28.22 2.41
C GLU A 47 5.14 -29.55 2.04
N GLN A 48 3.83 -29.55 1.77
CA GLN A 48 3.11 -30.75 1.36
C GLN A 48 3.61 -31.27 0.00
N LYS A 49 3.89 -30.36 -0.96
CA LYS A 49 4.51 -30.73 -2.24
C LYS A 49 5.92 -31.27 -2.08
N LEU A 50 6.73 -30.72 -1.17
CA LEU A 50 8.06 -31.21 -0.85
C LEU A 50 8.03 -32.62 -0.24
N ARG A 51 7.15 -32.87 0.74
CA ARG A 51 6.98 -34.21 1.35
C ARG A 51 6.53 -35.26 0.32
N ASN A 52 5.59 -34.90 -0.55
CA ASN A 52 5.14 -35.78 -1.62
C ASN A 52 6.26 -36.12 -2.61
N PHE A 53 7.15 -35.17 -2.90
CA PHE A 53 8.30 -35.35 -3.79
C PHE A 53 9.43 -36.17 -3.14
N GLU A 54 9.78 -35.92 -1.89
CA GLU A 54 10.73 -36.76 -1.13
C GLU A 54 10.24 -38.22 -1.07
N GLY A 55 8.92 -38.42 -0.92
CA GLY A 55 8.28 -39.72 -0.98
C GLY A 55 8.34 -40.38 -2.37
N PHE A 56 8.30 -39.61 -3.46
CA PHE A 56 8.50 -40.10 -4.83
C PHE A 56 9.96 -40.48 -5.09
N ARG A 57 10.91 -39.66 -4.61
CA ARG A 57 12.36 -39.91 -4.72
C ARG A 57 12.77 -41.22 -4.03
N ARG A 58 12.28 -41.50 -2.82
CA ARG A 58 12.53 -42.77 -2.12
C ARG A 58 12.00 -43.97 -2.92
N ARG A 59 10.81 -43.85 -3.49
CA ARG A 59 10.20 -44.92 -4.32
C ARG A 59 11.00 -45.19 -5.60
N LYS A 60 11.48 -44.15 -6.28
CA LYS A 60 12.24 -44.29 -7.55
C LYS A 60 13.66 -44.84 -7.34
N LEU A 61 14.30 -44.53 -6.20
CA LEU A 61 15.59 -45.11 -5.81
C LEU A 61 15.47 -46.62 -5.50
N HIS A 62 14.34 -47.07 -4.94
CA HIS A 62 14.08 -48.50 -4.69
C HIS A 62 13.77 -49.31 -5.95
N HIS A 63 13.35 -48.68 -7.05
CA HIS A 63 13.03 -49.36 -8.33
C HIS A 63 14.15 -49.26 -9.38
N GLY A 64 15.25 -48.57 -9.08
CA GLY A 64 16.35 -48.32 -10.03
C GLY A 64 17.38 -49.43 -10.14
N HIS A 65 17.18 -50.61 -9.53
CA HIS A 65 18.12 -51.72 -9.62
C HIS A 65 17.96 -52.57 -10.89
N ASP A 66 16.83 -52.46 -11.60
CA ASP A 66 16.52 -53.28 -12.78
C ASP A 66 16.13 -52.40 -13.98
N SER A 67 17.09 -51.89 -14.76
CA SER A 67 16.96 -51.68 -16.22
C SER A 67 18.16 -50.94 -16.84
N HIS A 68 18.87 -51.64 -17.73
CA HIS A 68 19.92 -51.11 -18.62
C HIS A 68 19.30 -50.47 -19.89
N HIS A 69 19.36 -49.14 -20.05
CA HIS A 69 19.29 -48.50 -21.37
C HIS A 69 19.95 -47.10 -21.40
N PRO A 70 20.93 -46.79 -22.29
CA PRO A 70 21.85 -45.66 -22.09
C PRO A 70 21.30 -44.26 -22.47
N HIS A 71 20.39 -44.16 -23.45
CA HIS A 71 20.00 -42.85 -24.01
C HIS A 71 18.93 -42.08 -23.22
N HIS A 72 18.14 -42.76 -22.37
CA HIS A 72 17.15 -42.10 -21.49
C HIS A 72 17.74 -41.55 -20.18
N LEU A 73 19.00 -41.90 -19.84
CA LEU A 73 19.63 -41.45 -18.60
C LEU A 73 19.98 -39.96 -18.60
N HIS A 74 20.45 -39.41 -19.73
CA HIS A 74 20.97 -38.03 -19.76
C HIS A 74 19.89 -36.96 -19.56
N LYS A 75 18.70 -37.16 -20.14
CA LYS A 75 17.53 -36.27 -19.98
C LYS A 75 16.91 -36.37 -18.58
N ASN A 76 16.94 -37.56 -17.98
CA ASN A 76 16.51 -37.75 -16.59
C ASN A 76 17.50 -37.11 -15.60
N ARG A 77 18.80 -37.15 -15.90
CA ARG A 77 19.84 -36.57 -15.03
C ARG A 77 19.77 -35.04 -14.97
N SER A 78 19.54 -34.36 -16.10
CA SER A 78 19.37 -32.90 -16.13
C SER A 78 18.07 -32.46 -15.45
N PHE A 79 16.98 -33.22 -15.65
CA PHE A 79 15.71 -33.00 -14.95
C PHE A 79 15.87 -33.17 -13.42
N LEU A 80 16.52 -34.24 -12.99
CA LEU A 80 16.84 -34.49 -11.58
C LEU A 80 17.74 -33.41 -10.98
N GLN A 81 18.74 -32.91 -11.72
CA GLN A 81 19.60 -31.81 -11.27
C GLN A 81 18.83 -30.49 -11.08
N LEU A 82 17.93 -30.16 -12.00
CA LEU A 82 17.04 -29.00 -11.90
C LEU A 82 16.09 -29.12 -10.70
N GLU A 83 15.58 -30.31 -10.43
CA GLU A 83 14.73 -30.58 -9.26
C GLU A 83 15.52 -30.55 -7.95
N ASP A 84 16.71 -31.14 -7.90
CA ASP A 84 17.62 -31.07 -6.75
C ASP A 84 18.05 -29.63 -6.45
N PHE A 85 18.24 -28.80 -7.49
CA PHE A 85 18.48 -27.37 -7.33
C PHE A 85 17.25 -26.67 -6.73
N LYS A 86 16.04 -26.95 -7.23
CA LYS A 86 14.79 -26.40 -6.66
C LYS A 86 14.59 -26.78 -5.20
N VAL A 87 14.82 -28.05 -4.84
CA VAL A 87 14.69 -28.54 -3.45
C VAL A 87 15.69 -27.83 -2.55
N ARG A 88 16.97 -27.75 -2.95
CA ARG A 88 18.01 -27.02 -2.18
C ARG A 88 17.70 -25.54 -2.03
N ALA A 89 17.21 -24.88 -3.09
CA ALA A 89 16.79 -23.48 -3.03
C ALA A 89 15.61 -23.27 -2.08
N LEU A 90 14.59 -24.12 -2.16
CA LEU A 90 13.43 -24.08 -1.25
C LEU A 90 13.83 -24.31 0.21
N GLN A 91 14.76 -25.23 0.47
CA GLN A 91 15.23 -25.52 1.81
C GLN A 91 16.07 -24.38 2.38
N ARG A 92 16.88 -23.70 1.56
CA ARG A 92 17.57 -22.46 1.96
C ARG A 92 16.58 -21.34 2.28
N ILE A 93 15.56 -21.15 1.46
CA ILE A 93 14.48 -20.17 1.72
C ILE A 93 13.79 -20.50 3.05
N LYS A 94 13.50 -21.78 3.32
CA LYS A 94 12.90 -22.24 4.58
C LYS A 94 13.78 -21.95 5.80
N ASN A 95 15.09 -22.16 5.69
CA ASN A 95 16.02 -21.91 6.78
C ASN A 95 16.14 -20.41 7.09
N LEU A 96 16.00 -19.55 6.09
CA LEU A 96 15.95 -18.09 6.25
C LEU A 96 14.59 -17.59 6.72
N ASP A 97 13.53 -18.38 6.51
CA ASP A 97 12.15 -17.99 6.84
C ASP A 97 11.96 -17.74 8.34
N LYS A 98 12.36 -18.69 9.20
CA LYS A 98 12.24 -18.56 10.66
C LYS A 98 12.92 -17.31 11.24
N PRO A 99 14.21 -17.02 10.93
CA PRO A 99 14.87 -15.83 11.44
C PRO A 99 14.25 -14.56 10.87
N LEU A 100 13.96 -14.50 9.56
CA LEU A 100 13.32 -13.33 8.95
C LEU A 100 11.94 -13.05 9.56
N ASP A 101 11.12 -14.08 9.77
CA ASP A 101 9.80 -13.97 10.40
C ASP A 101 9.89 -13.42 11.82
N SER A 102 10.86 -13.91 12.61
CA SER A 102 11.10 -13.40 13.95
C SER A 102 11.56 -11.93 13.97
N ILE A 103 12.38 -11.54 12.99
CA ILE A 103 12.92 -10.18 12.85
C ILE A 103 11.80 -9.23 12.43
N PHE A 104 11.12 -9.50 11.32
CA PHE A 104 10.13 -8.61 10.73
C PHE A 104 8.79 -8.57 11.48
N PHE A 105 8.39 -9.64 12.17
CA PHE A 105 7.03 -9.73 12.75
C PHE A 105 7.02 -9.88 14.27
N LYS A 106 7.99 -10.55 14.89
CA LYS A 106 8.04 -10.67 16.37
C LYS A 106 8.84 -9.56 17.05
N ASN A 107 9.94 -9.12 16.44
CA ASN A 107 10.80 -8.04 16.95
C ASN A 107 10.55 -6.70 16.26
N SER A 108 9.36 -6.49 15.68
CA SER A 108 9.02 -5.33 14.85
C SER A 108 9.35 -3.99 15.53
N SER A 109 9.09 -3.87 16.83
CA SER A 109 9.33 -2.61 17.57
C SER A 109 10.80 -2.15 17.56
N ARG A 110 11.79 -3.06 17.63
CA ARG A 110 13.21 -2.68 17.58
C ARG A 110 13.63 -2.24 16.18
N LEU A 111 13.14 -2.94 15.15
CA LEU A 111 13.40 -2.58 13.77
C LEU A 111 12.75 -1.27 13.39
N GLU A 112 11.50 -1.05 13.77
CA GLU A 112 10.77 0.20 13.54
C GLU A 112 11.48 1.39 14.19
N LYS A 113 11.98 1.22 15.42
CA LYS A 113 12.79 2.23 16.12
C LYS A 113 14.13 2.50 15.45
N ALA A 114 14.80 1.48 14.89
CA ALA A 114 16.06 1.65 14.17
C ALA A 114 15.86 2.20 12.75
N PHE A 115 14.73 1.86 12.12
CA PHE A 115 14.40 2.26 10.75
C PHE A 115 13.92 3.70 10.67
N TYR A 116 13.33 4.23 11.74
CA TYR A 116 12.96 5.65 11.85
C TYR A 116 14.15 6.59 11.56
N PRO A 117 15.27 6.57 12.33
CA PRO A 117 16.38 7.47 12.09
C PRO A 117 17.07 7.17 10.75
N PHE A 118 17.10 5.90 10.32
CA PHE A 118 17.64 5.53 9.01
C PHE A 118 16.85 6.17 7.86
N THR A 119 15.50 6.16 7.93
CA THR A 119 14.63 6.76 6.91
C THR A 119 14.76 8.26 6.90
N LEU A 120 14.80 8.89 8.08
CA LEU A 120 14.98 10.33 8.19
C LEU A 120 16.34 10.78 7.60
N PHE A 121 17.41 10.07 7.95
CA PHE A 121 18.73 10.27 7.35
C PHE A 121 18.68 10.06 5.83
N ASN A 122 18.01 9.02 5.35
CA ASN A 122 17.88 8.73 3.91
C ASN A 122 17.22 9.88 3.15
N VAL A 123 16.15 10.47 3.69
CA VAL A 123 15.45 11.60 3.05
C VAL A 123 16.39 12.79 2.90
N PHE A 124 17.13 13.12 3.96
CA PHE A 124 18.16 14.17 3.89
C PHE A 124 19.28 13.84 2.90
N PHE A 125 19.78 12.60 2.97
CA PHE A 125 20.88 12.12 2.13
C PHE A 125 20.51 12.12 0.64
N ILE A 126 19.27 11.78 0.29
CA ILE A 126 18.74 11.87 -1.08
C ILE A 126 18.81 13.31 -1.58
N GLY A 127 18.33 14.29 -0.81
CA GLY A 127 18.41 15.70 -1.17
C GLY A 127 19.85 16.19 -1.32
N PHE A 128 20.72 15.80 -0.38
CA PHE A 128 22.16 16.10 -0.45
C PHE A 128 22.81 15.51 -1.70
N LEU A 129 22.52 14.25 -2.03
CA LEU A 129 23.10 13.56 -3.18
C LEU A 129 22.63 14.19 -4.50
N MET A 130 21.33 14.51 -4.60
CA MET A 130 20.78 15.21 -5.78
C MET A 130 21.42 16.59 -6.00
N GLY A 131 21.74 17.32 -4.94
CA GLY A 131 22.35 18.65 -5.03
C GLY A 131 23.86 18.64 -5.25
N ARG A 132 24.60 17.84 -4.47
CA ARG A 132 26.06 17.88 -4.42
C ARG A 132 26.76 16.86 -5.32
N PHE A 133 26.14 15.71 -5.56
CA PHE A 133 26.71 14.61 -6.35
C PHE A 133 25.66 13.98 -7.28
N PRO A 134 25.07 14.76 -8.22
CA PRO A 134 23.99 14.29 -9.08
C PRO A 134 24.40 13.08 -9.94
N ASP A 135 25.68 12.97 -10.31
CA ASP A 135 26.23 11.88 -11.11
C ASP A 135 26.07 10.51 -10.42
N TRP A 136 26.06 10.45 -9.09
CA TRP A 136 25.92 9.22 -8.32
C TRP A 136 24.47 8.86 -7.99
N PHE A 137 23.51 9.74 -8.27
CA PHE A 137 22.13 9.57 -7.83
C PHE A 137 21.45 8.34 -8.43
N HIS A 138 21.71 8.03 -9.71
CA HIS A 138 21.18 6.83 -10.38
C HIS A 138 21.74 5.52 -9.81
N VAL A 139 23.00 5.54 -9.33
CA VAL A 139 23.64 4.41 -8.65
C VAL A 139 22.98 4.18 -7.30
N TYR A 140 22.79 5.26 -6.53
CA TYR A 140 22.12 5.21 -5.24
C TYR A 140 20.69 4.66 -5.34
N TYR A 141 19.91 5.15 -6.30
CA TYR A 141 18.58 4.62 -6.61
C TYR A 141 18.61 3.11 -6.88
N THR A 142 19.59 2.65 -7.66
CA THR A 142 19.75 1.23 -8.00
C THR A 142 20.04 0.40 -6.75
N ILE A 143 20.99 0.83 -5.92
CA ILE A 143 21.34 0.16 -4.67
C ILE A 143 20.10 0.06 -3.76
N LEU A 144 19.40 1.18 -3.55
CA LEU A 144 18.25 1.20 -2.66
C LEU A 144 17.10 0.35 -3.19
N PHE A 145 16.89 0.32 -4.52
CA PHE A 145 15.92 -0.58 -5.15
C PHE A 145 16.27 -2.05 -4.90
N PHE A 146 17.53 -2.46 -5.09
CA PHE A 146 17.96 -3.84 -4.86
C PHE A 146 17.98 -4.24 -3.37
N ILE A 147 17.98 -3.30 -2.44
CA ILE A 147 17.80 -3.57 -1.01
C ILE A 147 16.31 -3.68 -0.66
N LEU A 148 15.49 -2.72 -1.09
CA LEU A 148 14.08 -2.62 -0.70
C LEU A 148 13.19 -3.66 -1.40
N MET A 149 13.46 -4.00 -2.66
CA MET A 149 12.60 -4.92 -3.41
C MET A 149 12.62 -6.36 -2.88
N PRO A 150 13.77 -6.97 -2.51
CA PRO A 150 13.76 -8.28 -1.87
C PRO A 150 13.01 -8.29 -0.53
N ILE A 151 13.16 -7.25 0.29
CA ILE A 151 12.42 -7.10 1.54
C ILE A 151 10.92 -7.05 1.26
N ARG A 152 10.52 -6.21 0.30
CA ARG A 152 9.12 -6.08 -0.14
C ARG A 152 8.56 -7.40 -0.66
N PHE A 153 9.33 -8.12 -1.47
CA PHE A 153 8.94 -9.43 -1.99
C PHE A 153 8.67 -10.43 -0.86
N TYR A 154 9.57 -10.50 0.13
CA TYR A 154 9.42 -11.37 1.29
C TYR A 154 8.17 -11.00 2.11
N THR A 155 7.99 -9.72 2.45
CA THR A 155 6.82 -9.23 3.22
C THR A 155 5.51 -9.53 2.49
N TYR A 156 5.45 -9.32 1.18
CA TYR A 156 4.23 -9.56 0.38
C TYR A 156 3.95 -11.04 0.16
N TYR A 157 4.99 -11.86 0.09
CA TYR A 157 4.83 -13.31 0.08
C TYR A 157 4.20 -13.81 1.40
N LYS A 158 4.66 -13.29 2.54
CA LYS A 158 4.16 -13.64 3.88
C LYS A 158 2.74 -13.15 4.14
N THR A 159 2.42 -11.93 3.71
CA THR A 159 1.09 -11.30 3.90
C THR A 159 0.08 -11.69 2.82
N ASN A 160 0.39 -12.66 1.95
CA ASN A 160 -0.44 -13.09 0.81
C ASN A 160 -0.76 -12.01 -0.24
N ASN A 161 -0.05 -10.87 -0.21
CA ASN A 161 -0.23 -9.70 -1.06
C ASN A 161 0.67 -9.69 -2.33
N HIS A 162 1.24 -10.84 -2.70
CA HIS A 162 2.21 -10.93 -3.81
C HIS A 162 1.69 -10.51 -5.20
N TYR A 163 0.38 -10.31 -5.41
CA TYR A 163 -0.14 -9.78 -6.67
C TYR A 163 0.06 -8.29 -6.84
N PHE A 164 0.20 -7.54 -5.74
CA PHE A 164 0.56 -6.11 -5.81
C PHE A 164 1.97 -5.91 -6.41
N LEU A 165 2.86 -6.91 -6.38
CA LEU A 165 4.16 -6.84 -7.07
C LEU A 165 4.05 -6.82 -8.60
N ALA A 166 2.88 -7.16 -9.16
CA ALA A 166 2.62 -7.05 -10.59
C ALA A 166 2.14 -5.65 -11.02
N ASP A 167 1.96 -4.73 -10.06
CA ASP A 167 1.49 -3.38 -10.33
C ASP A 167 2.46 -2.59 -11.21
N PHE A 168 1.89 -1.59 -11.88
CA PHE A 168 2.57 -0.78 -12.88
C PHE A 168 3.80 -0.06 -12.34
N CYS A 169 3.80 0.38 -11.08
CA CYS A 169 4.93 1.07 -10.47
C CYS A 169 6.20 0.20 -10.45
N TYR A 170 6.10 -1.10 -10.16
CA TYR A 170 7.25 -2.01 -10.21
C TYR A 170 7.77 -2.16 -11.65
N PHE A 171 6.86 -2.29 -12.61
CA PHE A 171 7.23 -2.35 -14.03
C PHE A 171 7.98 -1.08 -14.48
N VAL A 172 7.48 0.10 -14.14
CA VAL A 172 8.14 1.38 -14.47
C VAL A 172 9.52 1.49 -13.82
N ASN A 173 9.69 1.05 -12.57
CA ASN A 173 11.00 1.02 -11.93
C ASN A 173 11.98 0.10 -12.68
N ILE A 174 11.52 -1.07 -13.13
CA ILE A 174 12.34 -1.96 -13.97
C ILE A 174 12.68 -1.28 -15.31
N LEU A 175 11.74 -0.60 -15.96
CA LEU A 175 12.04 0.18 -17.17
C LEU A 175 13.09 1.27 -16.90
N CYS A 176 13.02 1.95 -15.76
CA CYS A 176 14.01 2.95 -15.35
C CYS A 176 15.40 2.31 -15.21
N LEU A 177 15.50 1.14 -14.57
CA LEU A 177 16.77 0.40 -14.45
C LEU A 177 17.29 -0.09 -15.81
N LEU A 178 16.40 -0.55 -16.68
CA LEU A 178 16.76 -0.94 -18.06
C LEU A 178 17.31 0.25 -18.84
N PHE A 179 16.72 1.43 -18.70
CA PHE A 179 17.27 2.64 -19.29
C PHE A 179 18.66 2.97 -18.70
N ILE A 180 18.78 3.00 -17.38
CA ILE A 180 20.01 3.41 -16.69
C ILE A 180 21.18 2.49 -17.05
N TRP A 181 20.96 1.17 -17.08
CA TRP A 181 22.06 0.20 -17.15
C TRP A 181 22.19 -0.55 -18.47
N VAL A 182 21.09 -0.73 -19.21
CA VAL A 182 21.08 -1.61 -20.40
C VAL A 182 20.95 -0.82 -21.70
N PHE A 183 20.03 0.15 -21.74
CA PHE A 183 19.69 0.90 -22.95
C PHE A 183 19.78 2.43 -22.77
N PRO A 184 20.91 2.99 -22.30
CA PRO A 184 21.02 4.44 -22.04
C PRO A 184 20.98 5.30 -23.31
N ARG A 185 21.12 4.67 -24.49
CA ARG A 185 21.02 5.31 -25.81
C ARG A 185 19.60 5.43 -26.34
N SER A 186 18.63 4.73 -25.74
CA SER A 186 17.26 4.72 -26.25
C SER A 186 16.49 5.96 -25.82
N ALA A 187 16.28 6.90 -26.75
CA ALA A 187 15.49 8.10 -26.51
C ALA A 187 14.01 7.79 -26.24
N SER A 188 13.44 6.83 -26.95
CA SER A 188 12.05 6.40 -26.73
C SER A 188 11.85 5.81 -25.33
N LEU A 189 12.79 4.98 -24.87
CA LEU A 189 12.70 4.40 -23.51
C LEU A 189 12.84 5.49 -22.45
N PHE A 190 13.79 6.42 -22.62
CA PHE A 190 13.94 7.55 -21.70
C PHE A 190 12.66 8.38 -21.59
N GLN A 191 12.10 8.79 -22.74
CA GLN A 191 10.89 9.61 -22.78
C GLN A 191 9.70 8.90 -22.14
N SER A 192 9.55 7.58 -22.38
CA SER A 192 8.51 6.78 -21.72
C SER A 192 8.75 6.65 -20.22
N CYS A 193 9.97 6.39 -19.76
CA CYS A 193 10.31 6.37 -18.33
C CYS A 193 10.00 7.72 -17.67
N PHE A 194 10.45 8.83 -18.28
CA PHE A 194 10.16 10.17 -17.80
C PHE A 194 8.64 10.40 -17.72
N ALA A 195 7.89 10.04 -18.77
CA ALA A 195 6.45 10.21 -18.81
C ALA A 195 5.69 9.38 -17.77
N PHE A 196 6.09 8.11 -17.57
CA PHE A 196 5.47 7.24 -16.56
C PHE A 196 5.77 7.68 -15.13
N THR A 197 7.01 8.09 -14.87
CA THR A 197 7.45 8.51 -13.54
C THR A 197 6.79 9.82 -13.10
N PHE A 198 6.83 10.86 -13.94
CA PHE A 198 6.18 12.14 -13.66
C PHE A 198 4.67 12.13 -13.82
N GLY A 199 4.13 11.26 -14.69
CA GLY A 199 2.71 11.02 -14.78
C GLY A 199 2.26 10.05 -13.70
N THR A 200 2.01 8.81 -14.10
CA THR A 200 1.29 7.84 -13.29
C THR A 200 1.90 7.52 -11.93
N LEU A 201 3.22 7.52 -11.76
CA LEU A 201 3.82 7.25 -10.44
C LEU A 201 3.60 8.41 -9.47
N CYS A 202 3.96 9.65 -9.84
CA CYS A 202 3.70 10.83 -9.01
C CYS A 202 2.22 10.99 -8.68
N PHE A 203 1.36 10.87 -9.69
CA PHE A 203 -0.08 11.00 -9.51
C PHE A 203 -0.69 9.86 -8.69
N ALA A 204 -0.12 8.65 -8.75
CA ALA A 204 -0.53 7.56 -7.87
C ALA A 204 -0.25 7.84 -6.38
N VAL A 205 0.76 8.64 -6.02
CA VAL A 205 0.96 9.09 -4.63
C VAL A 205 -0.27 9.82 -4.11
N ILE A 206 -0.86 10.67 -4.94
CA ILE A 206 -2.06 11.46 -4.62
C ILE A 206 -3.29 10.55 -4.60
N THR A 207 -3.52 9.79 -5.67
CA THR A 207 -4.75 8.99 -5.83
C THR A 207 -4.82 7.79 -4.89
N TRP A 208 -3.70 7.12 -4.61
CA TRP A 208 -3.63 5.98 -3.69
C TRP A 208 -3.30 6.40 -2.25
N ARG A 209 -3.16 7.71 -2.01
CA ARG A 209 -2.77 8.29 -0.72
C ARG A 209 -1.59 7.58 -0.10
N ASN A 210 -0.50 7.44 -0.87
CA ASN A 210 0.72 6.87 -0.34
C ASN A 210 1.23 7.76 0.81
N SER A 211 1.31 7.17 2.00
CA SER A 211 1.72 7.85 3.23
C SER A 211 3.19 7.61 3.53
N LEU A 212 3.96 8.69 3.69
CA LEU A 212 5.34 8.62 4.15
C LEU A 212 5.37 8.36 5.66
N VAL A 213 5.54 7.10 6.05
CA VAL A 213 5.56 6.65 7.45
C VAL A 213 6.95 6.13 7.77
N ILE A 214 7.74 6.97 8.43
CA ILE A 214 9.20 6.81 8.57
C ILE A 214 9.65 5.61 9.41
N HIS A 215 8.80 5.09 10.29
CA HIS A 215 9.10 3.84 11.02
C HIS A 215 8.74 2.57 10.22
N SER A 216 7.90 2.69 9.20
CA SER A 216 7.37 1.56 8.45
C SER A 216 8.14 1.34 7.16
N ILE A 217 8.85 0.20 7.09
CA ILE A 217 9.59 -0.22 5.88
C ILE A 217 8.65 -0.37 4.69
N ASP A 218 7.46 -0.92 4.91
CA ASP A 218 6.48 -1.17 3.85
C ASP A 218 5.95 0.13 3.24
N LYS A 219 5.52 1.08 4.09
CA LYS A 219 5.02 2.39 3.63
C LYS A 219 6.13 3.21 2.99
N THR A 220 7.32 3.21 3.59
CA THR A 220 8.50 3.89 3.03
C THR A 220 8.89 3.32 1.67
N THR A 221 8.86 1.99 1.50
CA THR A 221 9.13 1.35 0.20
C THR A 221 8.08 1.73 -0.85
N SER A 222 6.80 1.81 -0.46
CA SER A 222 5.74 2.31 -1.35
C SER A 222 6.02 3.75 -1.82
N CYS A 223 6.41 4.65 -0.92
CA CYS A 223 6.80 6.01 -1.29
C CYS A 223 8.05 6.01 -2.19
N PHE A 224 9.05 5.19 -1.88
CA PHE A 224 10.29 5.09 -2.66
C PHE A 224 10.01 4.78 -4.14
N ILE A 225 9.26 3.72 -4.44
CA ILE A 225 9.00 3.29 -5.82
C ILE A 225 8.13 4.27 -6.63
N HIS A 226 7.51 5.26 -5.99
CA HIS A 226 6.71 6.29 -6.65
C HIS A 226 7.42 7.65 -6.74
N ILE A 227 8.20 8.03 -5.72
CA ILE A 227 8.80 9.37 -5.61
C ILE A 227 10.25 9.39 -6.11
N ILE A 228 11.04 8.34 -5.89
CA ILE A 228 12.46 8.37 -6.27
C ILE A 228 12.68 8.20 -7.78
N PRO A 229 11.97 7.33 -8.52
CA PRO A 229 12.14 7.24 -9.97
C PRO A 229 11.99 8.57 -10.72
N PRO A 230 10.96 9.42 -10.47
CA PRO A 230 10.88 10.72 -11.12
C PRO A 230 11.99 11.67 -10.66
N CYS A 231 12.47 11.60 -9.41
CA CYS A 231 13.67 12.33 -9.00
C CYS A 231 14.91 11.89 -9.82
N VAL A 232 15.06 10.60 -10.11
CA VAL A 232 16.21 10.10 -10.89
C VAL A 232 16.12 10.60 -12.33
N MET A 233 14.93 10.52 -12.94
CA MET A 233 14.70 11.05 -14.29
C MET A 233 14.89 12.57 -14.34
N TYR A 234 14.49 13.29 -13.28
CA TYR A 234 14.77 14.71 -13.12
C TYR A 234 16.27 15.01 -13.09
N VAL A 235 17.04 14.30 -12.25
CA VAL A 235 18.49 14.52 -12.17
C VAL A 235 19.15 14.21 -13.50
N ILE A 236 18.81 13.09 -14.14
CA ILE A 236 19.37 12.71 -15.44
C ILE A 236 19.13 13.79 -16.50
N TYR A 237 17.92 14.37 -16.53
CA TYR A 237 17.55 15.34 -17.57
C TYR A 237 17.94 16.79 -17.24
N HIS A 238 17.69 17.25 -16.02
CA HIS A 238 17.81 18.66 -15.61
C HIS A 238 19.01 18.93 -14.67
N GLY A 239 19.56 17.90 -14.05
CA GLY A 239 20.58 18.00 -13.00
C GLY A 239 22.01 17.73 -13.47
N LEU A 240 22.22 16.75 -14.36
CA LEU A 240 23.55 16.38 -14.86
C LEU A 240 24.13 17.42 -15.82
N SER A 241 25.46 17.53 -15.84
CA SER A 241 26.15 18.35 -16.84
C SER A 241 25.89 17.82 -18.26
N PRO A 242 25.88 18.67 -19.28
CA PRO A 242 25.70 18.24 -20.67
C PRO A 242 26.70 17.17 -21.09
N GLU A 243 27.97 17.31 -20.70
CA GLU A 243 29.07 16.42 -21.08
C GLU A 243 28.86 15.02 -20.51
N TYR A 244 28.59 14.94 -19.19
CA TYR A 244 28.34 13.67 -18.53
C TYR A 244 27.07 12.98 -19.05
N LYS A 245 26.03 13.77 -19.36
CA LYS A 245 24.79 13.26 -19.94
C LYS A 245 25.02 12.67 -21.34
N VAL A 246 25.83 13.31 -22.18
CA VAL A 246 26.17 12.78 -23.51
C VAL A 246 26.92 11.46 -23.41
N GLU A 247 27.89 11.39 -22.49
CA GLU A 247 28.69 10.19 -22.29
C GLU A 247 27.84 9.04 -21.71
N ARG A 248 27.08 9.30 -20.65
CA ARG A 248 26.44 8.26 -19.84
C ARG A 248 24.98 7.97 -20.21
N PHE A 249 24.22 8.99 -20.63
CA PHE A 249 22.78 8.92 -20.91
C PHE A 249 22.41 9.62 -22.23
N PRO A 250 23.00 9.22 -23.38
CA PRO A 250 22.75 9.89 -24.66
C PRO A 250 21.27 9.89 -25.09
N GLY A 251 20.47 8.90 -24.68
CA GLY A 251 19.03 8.87 -24.94
C GLY A 251 18.23 9.94 -24.17
N ALA A 252 18.81 10.56 -23.14
CA ALA A 252 18.19 11.67 -22.41
C ALA A 252 18.38 13.02 -23.11
N ILE A 253 19.17 13.09 -24.19
CA ILE A 253 19.33 14.32 -24.97
C ILE A 253 18.16 14.44 -25.93
N ILE A 254 17.28 15.40 -25.66
CA ILE A 254 16.11 15.67 -26.50
C ILE A 254 16.47 16.80 -27.45
N HIS A 255 16.91 16.45 -28.66
CA HIS A 255 17.46 17.39 -29.66
C HIS A 255 16.41 18.19 -30.44
N SER A 256 15.15 17.74 -30.49
CA SER A 256 14.07 18.41 -31.22
C SER A 256 12.87 18.64 -30.31
N ALA A 257 12.04 19.63 -30.63
CA ALA A 257 10.73 19.80 -30.00
C ALA A 257 10.06 18.43 -29.89
N LEU A 258 9.74 18.03 -28.66
CA LEU A 258 9.23 16.70 -28.33
C LEU A 258 8.16 16.32 -29.34
N ASP A 259 8.39 15.25 -30.11
CA ASP A 259 7.35 14.70 -30.97
C ASP A 259 6.35 14.00 -30.05
N ILE A 260 5.42 14.79 -29.51
CA ILE A 260 4.43 14.38 -28.52
C ILE A 260 3.67 13.15 -29.05
N LYS A 261 3.40 13.10 -30.36
CA LYS A 261 2.70 11.97 -30.99
C LYS A 261 3.53 10.68 -30.89
N LYS A 262 4.81 10.72 -31.26
CA LYS A 262 5.71 9.57 -31.14
C LYS A 262 5.92 9.15 -29.68
N ASN A 263 6.07 10.11 -28.77
CA ASN A 263 6.24 9.82 -27.36
C ASN A 263 4.98 9.16 -26.76
N ILE A 264 3.78 9.67 -27.09
CA ILE A 264 2.52 9.04 -26.69
C ILE A 264 2.44 7.62 -27.26
N LEU A 265 2.76 7.41 -28.54
CA LEU A 265 2.70 6.09 -29.16
C LEU A 265 3.62 5.09 -28.45
N TRP A 266 4.91 5.41 -28.29
CA TRP A 266 5.87 4.52 -27.64
C TRP A 266 5.50 4.24 -26.18
N THR A 267 5.08 5.27 -25.46
CA THR A 267 4.68 5.12 -24.06
C THR A 267 3.41 4.28 -23.94
N SER A 268 2.43 4.46 -24.83
CA SER A 268 1.26 3.58 -24.92
C SER A 268 1.64 2.13 -25.26
N LEU A 269 2.65 1.90 -26.10
CA LEU A 269 3.14 0.54 -26.40
C LEU A 269 3.78 -0.13 -25.17
N TYR A 270 4.62 0.58 -24.41
CA TYR A 270 5.17 0.03 -23.16
C TYR A 270 4.08 -0.24 -22.12
N TYR A 271 3.08 0.65 -22.03
CA TYR A 271 1.92 0.43 -21.17
C TYR A 271 1.12 -0.79 -21.62
N LEU A 272 0.87 -0.94 -22.92
CA LEU A 272 0.18 -2.11 -23.48
C LEU A 272 0.94 -3.40 -23.23
N ALA A 273 2.27 -3.38 -23.33
CA ALA A 273 3.12 -4.52 -22.99
C ALA A 273 2.92 -4.92 -21.52
N TRP A 274 2.95 -3.97 -20.59
CA TRP A 274 2.64 -4.24 -19.19
C TRP A 274 1.21 -4.75 -18.99
N GLN A 275 0.21 -4.09 -19.59
CA GLN A 275 -1.20 -4.46 -19.45
C GLN A 275 -1.45 -5.88 -19.95
N SER A 276 -0.80 -6.26 -21.05
CA SER A 276 -0.86 -7.61 -21.62
C SER A 276 -0.20 -8.63 -20.70
N LEU A 277 0.98 -8.34 -20.16
CA LEU A 277 1.66 -9.19 -19.19
C LEU A 277 0.81 -9.36 -17.91
N TYR A 278 0.24 -8.26 -17.40
CA TYR A 278 -0.61 -8.25 -16.22
C TYR A 278 -1.85 -9.14 -16.43
N HIS A 279 -2.59 -8.96 -17.53
CA HIS A 279 -3.73 -9.83 -17.85
C HIS A 279 -3.33 -11.28 -18.08
N TYR A 280 -2.20 -11.54 -18.73
CA TYR A 280 -1.71 -12.91 -18.93
C TYR A 280 -1.41 -13.61 -17.59
N PHE A 281 -0.68 -12.95 -16.69
CA PHE A 281 -0.28 -13.56 -15.41
C PHE A 281 -1.39 -13.62 -14.37
N ILE A 282 -2.24 -12.60 -14.29
CA ILE A 282 -3.28 -12.47 -13.26
C ILE A 282 -4.59 -13.08 -13.76
N THR A 283 -5.08 -12.67 -14.92
CA THR A 283 -6.40 -13.04 -15.43
C THR A 283 -6.43 -14.45 -16.03
N LEU A 284 -5.41 -14.88 -16.79
CA LEU A 284 -5.43 -16.20 -17.43
C LEU A 284 -4.88 -17.32 -16.54
N LYS A 285 -3.74 -17.09 -15.86
CA LYS A 285 -3.04 -18.16 -15.13
C LYS A 285 -3.51 -18.37 -13.68
N LYS A 286 -4.17 -17.37 -13.07
CA LYS A 286 -4.48 -17.37 -11.63
C LYS A 286 -5.90 -16.95 -11.26
N SER A 287 -6.82 -16.88 -12.24
CA SER A 287 -8.24 -16.53 -12.06
C SER A 287 -8.94 -17.28 -10.92
N SER A 288 -8.70 -18.59 -10.81
CA SER A 288 -9.32 -19.44 -9.78
C SER A 288 -8.97 -19.04 -8.34
N LYS A 289 -7.76 -18.49 -8.11
CA LYS A 289 -7.30 -18.06 -6.77
C LYS A 289 -7.68 -16.63 -6.40
N ILE A 290 -8.13 -15.85 -7.37
CA ILE A 290 -8.66 -14.50 -7.17
C ILE A 290 -10.16 -14.61 -6.88
N LYS A 291 -10.87 -15.45 -7.65
CA LYS A 291 -12.30 -15.75 -7.43
C LYS A 291 -12.61 -16.40 -6.08
N SER A 292 -11.65 -17.08 -5.45
CA SER A 292 -11.81 -17.67 -4.11
C SER A 292 -11.69 -16.66 -2.96
N GLY A 293 -11.40 -15.38 -3.24
CA GLY A 293 -11.26 -14.33 -2.22
C GLY A 293 -10.01 -14.43 -1.35
N GLU A 294 -9.15 -15.44 -1.55
CA GLU A 294 -7.90 -15.60 -0.79
C GLU A 294 -6.86 -14.50 -1.08
N ARG A 295 -7.03 -13.71 -2.16
CA ARG A 295 -5.99 -12.83 -2.70
C ARG A 295 -6.59 -11.57 -3.32
N MET A 296 -6.11 -10.42 -2.90
CA MET A 296 -6.56 -9.12 -3.39
C MET A 296 -5.66 -8.62 -4.53
N THR A 297 -6.27 -8.12 -5.60
CA THR A 297 -5.58 -7.37 -6.67
C THR A 297 -5.85 -5.88 -6.50
N SER A 298 -5.08 -5.03 -7.16
CA SER A 298 -5.28 -3.58 -7.16
C SER A 298 -6.68 -3.18 -7.64
N PHE A 299 -7.22 -3.88 -8.63
CA PHE A 299 -8.60 -3.73 -9.07
C PHE A 299 -9.60 -4.05 -7.94
N GLU A 300 -9.42 -5.18 -7.26
CA GLU A 300 -10.33 -5.62 -6.21
C GLU A 300 -10.25 -4.75 -4.95
N TYR A 301 -9.06 -4.27 -4.59
CA TYR A 301 -8.88 -3.30 -3.52
C TYR A 301 -9.62 -2.00 -3.85
N LEU A 302 -9.39 -1.46 -5.04
CA LEU A 302 -9.93 -0.17 -5.42
C LEU A 302 -11.46 -0.22 -5.52
N THR A 303 -12.02 -1.30 -6.07
CA THR A 303 -13.47 -1.48 -6.17
C THR A 303 -14.15 -1.82 -4.85
N LYS A 304 -13.48 -2.50 -3.91
CA LYS A 304 -14.07 -2.85 -2.61
C LYS A 304 -13.90 -1.77 -1.53
N HIS A 305 -12.78 -1.04 -1.56
CA HIS A 305 -12.41 -0.14 -0.47
C HIS A 305 -12.46 1.34 -0.87
N GLN A 306 -11.95 1.72 -2.04
CA GLN A 306 -11.80 3.14 -2.38
C GLN A 306 -12.99 3.70 -3.18
N PHE A 307 -13.49 2.93 -4.15
CA PHE A 307 -14.57 3.33 -5.07
C PHE A 307 -15.79 2.39 -4.96
N LYS A 308 -16.07 1.87 -3.75
CA LYS A 308 -17.19 0.96 -3.48
C LYS A 308 -18.54 1.49 -3.97
N ASN A 309 -18.74 2.81 -3.89
CA ASN A 309 -19.98 3.47 -4.27
C ASN A 309 -20.02 3.91 -5.74
N PHE A 310 -18.95 3.67 -6.51
CA PHE A 310 -18.91 4.04 -7.92
C PHE A 310 -19.83 3.14 -8.75
N TRP A 311 -20.70 3.74 -9.56
CA TRP A 311 -21.75 3.03 -10.31
C TRP A 311 -21.19 1.88 -11.18
N ALA A 312 -20.01 2.07 -11.78
CA ALA A 312 -19.41 1.07 -12.66
C ALA A 312 -18.97 -0.21 -11.92
N VAL A 313 -18.79 -0.15 -10.60
CA VAL A 313 -18.47 -1.34 -9.77
C VAL A 313 -19.68 -2.26 -9.62
N LYS A 314 -20.90 -1.73 -9.76
CA LYS A 314 -22.16 -2.48 -9.64
C LYS A 314 -22.57 -3.19 -10.93
N LEU A 315 -21.84 -3.00 -12.03
CA LEU A 315 -22.13 -3.64 -13.32
C LEU A 315 -21.79 -5.13 -13.30
N ARG A 316 -22.48 -5.91 -14.15
CA ARG A 316 -22.21 -7.35 -14.32
C ARG A 316 -20.79 -7.57 -14.86
N SER A 317 -20.11 -8.61 -14.39
CA SER A 317 -18.83 -9.04 -14.97
C SER A 317 -18.98 -9.30 -16.48
N PRO A 318 -18.03 -8.87 -17.34
CA PRO A 318 -16.69 -8.33 -17.04
C PRO A 318 -16.59 -6.79 -17.04
N TRP A 319 -17.71 -6.06 -17.15
CA TRP A 319 -17.73 -4.61 -17.38
C TRP A 319 -16.96 -3.76 -16.35
N PRO A 320 -17.00 -4.04 -15.03
CA PRO A 320 -16.20 -3.29 -14.05
C PRO A 320 -14.69 -3.35 -14.32
N MET A 321 -14.17 -4.51 -14.75
CA MET A 321 -12.75 -4.70 -15.07
C MET A 321 -12.35 -3.95 -16.34
N VAL A 322 -13.22 -3.97 -17.35
CA VAL A 322 -13.01 -3.24 -18.62
C VAL A 322 -13.00 -1.74 -18.37
N ILE A 323 -13.99 -1.22 -17.64
CA ILE A 323 -14.07 0.20 -17.30
C ILE A 323 -12.87 0.62 -16.46
N TYR A 324 -12.46 -0.18 -15.47
CA TYR A 324 -11.24 0.09 -14.71
C TYR A 324 -10.00 0.18 -15.60
N THR A 325 -9.83 -0.78 -16.51
CA THR A 325 -8.69 -0.83 -17.43
C THR A 325 -8.68 0.40 -18.36
N LEU A 326 -9.84 0.77 -18.91
CA LEU A 326 -9.97 1.95 -19.77
C LEU A 326 -9.73 3.24 -19.00
N SER A 327 -10.35 3.39 -17.82
CA SER A 327 -10.15 4.55 -16.95
C SER A 327 -8.69 4.69 -16.53
N GLN A 328 -8.00 3.59 -16.22
CA GLN A 328 -6.58 3.61 -15.91
C GLN A 328 -5.75 4.07 -17.12
N TYR A 329 -6.08 3.60 -18.33
CA TYR A 329 -5.42 4.04 -19.55
C TYR A 329 -5.66 5.52 -19.87
N PHE A 330 -6.89 6.03 -19.73
CA PHE A 330 -7.18 7.44 -19.93
C PHE A 330 -6.52 8.32 -18.87
N TYR A 331 -6.49 7.88 -17.62
CA TYR A 331 -5.77 8.56 -16.54
C TYR A 331 -4.26 8.62 -16.83
N GLN A 332 -3.68 7.51 -17.31
CA GLN A 332 -2.30 7.45 -17.77
C GLN A 332 -2.04 8.46 -18.91
N LEU A 333 -2.90 8.49 -19.93
CA LEU A 333 -2.76 9.43 -21.05
C LEU A 333 -2.84 10.89 -20.57
N PHE A 334 -3.81 11.21 -19.72
CA PHE A 334 -3.98 12.55 -19.17
C PHE A 334 -2.75 13.03 -18.40
N THR A 335 -2.27 12.20 -17.46
CA THR A 335 -1.08 12.54 -16.65
C THR A 335 0.19 12.64 -17.49
N MET A 336 0.31 11.88 -18.59
CA MET A 336 1.43 11.99 -19.52
C MET A 336 1.42 13.27 -20.35
N LEU A 337 0.27 13.83 -20.69
CA LEU A 337 0.20 15.09 -21.44
C LEU A 337 0.92 16.22 -20.69
N LEU A 338 0.87 16.19 -19.36
CA LEU A 338 1.58 17.15 -18.49
C LEU A 338 3.11 17.02 -18.57
N CYS A 339 3.64 15.90 -19.07
CA CYS A 339 5.08 15.70 -19.20
C CYS A 339 5.76 16.65 -20.18
N GLY A 340 5.00 17.20 -21.13
CA GLY A 340 5.48 18.28 -22.00
C GLY A 340 5.85 19.57 -21.23
N ILE A 341 5.27 19.79 -20.05
CA ILE A 341 5.61 20.91 -19.17
C ILE A 341 6.91 20.61 -18.42
N TRP A 342 6.98 19.43 -17.80
CA TRP A 342 8.10 19.01 -16.95
C TRP A 342 9.44 18.91 -17.70
N ILE A 343 9.40 18.53 -18.98
CA ILE A 343 10.60 18.46 -19.82
C ILE A 343 11.08 19.84 -20.26
N ARG A 344 10.16 20.80 -20.49
CA ARG A 344 10.53 22.15 -20.91
C ARG A 344 11.00 23.05 -19.76
N TYR A 345 10.36 22.92 -18.60
CA TYR A 345 10.57 23.84 -17.48
C TYR A 345 11.15 23.11 -16.27
N LYS A 346 12.47 23.25 -16.07
CA LYS A 346 13.21 22.68 -14.93
C LYS A 346 12.58 23.05 -13.58
N LEU A 347 12.17 24.31 -13.42
CA LEU A 347 11.56 24.79 -12.17
C LEU A 347 10.19 24.16 -11.93
N ALA A 348 9.35 24.07 -12.98
CA ALA A 348 8.03 23.45 -12.86
C ALA A 348 8.12 21.98 -12.46
N ALA A 349 9.06 21.23 -13.05
CA ALA A 349 9.30 19.84 -12.66
C ALA A 349 9.78 19.71 -11.20
N ALA A 350 10.67 20.60 -10.74
CA ALA A 350 11.13 20.62 -9.35
C ALA A 350 10.01 20.93 -8.36
N VAL A 351 9.21 21.99 -8.63
CA VAL A 351 8.06 22.37 -7.81
C VAL A 351 7.03 21.23 -7.74
N PHE A 352 6.78 20.56 -8.85
CA PHE A 352 5.88 19.40 -8.88
C PHE A 352 6.38 18.26 -7.98
N LEU A 353 7.67 17.92 -8.02
CA LEU A 353 8.25 16.91 -7.13
C LEU A 353 8.15 17.30 -5.65
N ILE A 354 8.35 18.59 -5.33
CA ILE A 354 8.17 19.11 -3.97
C ILE A 354 6.72 18.93 -3.52
N ILE A 355 5.75 19.29 -4.37
CA ILE A 355 4.31 19.11 -4.07
C ILE A 355 3.99 17.65 -3.82
N VAL A 356 4.45 16.73 -4.67
CA VAL A 356 4.21 15.28 -4.51
C VAL A 356 4.81 14.76 -3.20
N PHE A 357 6.03 15.20 -2.86
CA PHE A 357 6.69 14.83 -1.61
C PHE A 357 5.95 15.38 -0.37
N LEU A 358 5.52 16.65 -0.42
CA LEU A 358 4.70 17.25 0.64
C LEU A 358 3.36 16.54 0.80
N TRP A 359 2.73 16.13 -0.31
CA TRP A 359 1.48 15.39 -0.29
C TRP A 359 1.65 14.02 0.38
N ALA A 360 2.72 13.30 0.05
CA ALA A 360 3.06 12.03 0.73
C ALA A 360 3.33 12.22 2.22
N SER A 361 4.00 13.32 2.59
CA SER A 361 4.31 13.68 3.97
C SER A 361 3.05 14.04 4.75
N HIS A 362 2.15 14.81 4.14
CA HIS A 362 0.83 15.14 4.70
C HIS A 362 0.00 13.86 4.94
N ASN A 363 -0.07 12.96 3.95
CA ASN A 363 -0.71 11.65 4.11
C ASN A 363 -0.06 10.80 5.22
N GLY A 364 1.25 10.98 5.46
CA GLY A 364 1.98 10.39 6.58
C GLY A 364 1.53 10.98 7.92
N ALA A 365 1.45 12.30 8.02
CA ALA A 365 0.99 13.00 9.22
C ALA A 365 -0.46 12.61 9.58
N THR A 366 -1.38 12.61 8.61
CA THR A 366 -2.76 12.10 8.79
C THR A 366 -2.76 10.67 9.31
N TYR A 367 -1.87 9.80 8.81
CA TYR A 367 -1.75 8.43 9.31
C TYR A 367 -1.28 8.38 10.78
N TYR A 368 -0.35 9.24 11.20
CA TYR A 368 0.08 9.30 12.60
C TYR A 368 -0.99 9.90 13.52
N ILE A 369 -1.68 10.95 13.09
CA ILE A 369 -2.61 11.69 13.95
C ILE A 369 -3.97 10.99 13.99
N ASP A 370 -4.61 10.79 12.84
CA ASP A 370 -5.97 10.27 12.80
C ASP A 370 -6.03 8.78 13.05
N HIS A 371 -5.13 8.01 12.43
CA HIS A 371 -5.22 6.56 12.53
C HIS A 371 -4.66 6.03 13.85
N TYR A 372 -3.45 6.44 14.24
CA TYR A 372 -2.91 6.00 15.52
C TYR A 372 -3.60 6.68 16.71
N GLY A 373 -3.87 7.99 16.63
CA GLY A 373 -4.53 8.74 17.70
C GLY A 373 -5.92 8.19 18.01
N LYS A 374 -6.80 8.08 17.01
CA LYS A 374 -8.18 7.60 17.23
C LYS A 374 -8.25 6.11 17.57
N ASN A 375 -7.34 5.28 17.07
CA ASN A 375 -7.32 3.87 17.47
C ASN A 375 -6.85 3.71 18.91
N PHE A 376 -5.85 4.50 19.33
CA PHE A 376 -5.38 4.51 20.71
C PHE A 376 -6.49 5.00 21.66
N GLU A 377 -7.18 6.08 21.30
CA GLU A 377 -8.36 6.56 22.04
C GLU A 377 -9.41 5.47 22.20
N LYS A 378 -9.80 4.81 21.10
CA LYS A 378 -10.76 3.68 21.13
C LYS A 378 -10.29 2.49 21.97
N GLU A 379 -8.99 2.23 22.01
CA GLU A 379 -8.41 1.14 22.80
C GLU A 379 -8.36 1.49 24.29
N VAL A 380 -8.01 2.74 24.61
CA VAL A 380 -8.09 3.28 25.97
C VAL A 380 -9.53 3.26 26.49
N ASP A 381 -10.50 3.69 25.68
CA ASP A 381 -11.91 3.68 26.07
C ASP A 381 -12.45 2.26 26.24
N ARG A 382 -12.03 1.32 25.39
CA ARG A 382 -12.35 -0.11 25.58
C ARG A 382 -11.79 -0.63 26.90
N LEU A 383 -10.54 -0.32 27.21
CA LEU A 383 -9.89 -0.76 28.45
C LEU A 383 -10.54 -0.11 29.69
N ARG A 384 -10.93 1.16 29.61
CA ARG A 384 -11.72 1.83 30.67
C ARG A 384 -13.02 1.10 30.95
N LEU A 385 -13.80 0.82 29.90
CA LEU A 385 -15.05 0.05 30.01
C LEU A 385 -14.81 -1.36 30.57
N GLU A 386 -13.72 -2.04 30.19
CA GLU A 386 -13.39 -3.36 30.72
C GLU A 386 -13.05 -3.30 32.22
N VAL A 387 -12.30 -2.29 32.66
CA VAL A 387 -11.99 -2.05 34.09
C VAL A 387 -13.25 -1.72 34.88
N GLU A 388 -14.12 -0.84 34.39
CA GLU A 388 -15.39 -0.50 35.03
C GLU A 388 -16.30 -1.73 35.19
N ASN A 389 -16.43 -2.55 34.14
CA ASN A 389 -17.18 -3.80 34.18
C ASN A 389 -16.59 -4.81 35.18
N LEU A 390 -15.26 -4.87 35.31
CA LEU A 390 -14.61 -5.73 36.29
C LEU A 390 -14.80 -5.21 37.72
N GLN A 391 -14.74 -3.88 37.92
CA GLN A 391 -15.03 -3.26 39.22
C GLN A 391 -16.47 -3.50 39.67
N GLN A 392 -17.44 -3.40 38.75
CA GLN A 392 -18.84 -3.73 39.04
C GLN A 392 -19.04 -5.21 39.38
N LYS A 393 -18.31 -6.12 38.72
CA LYS A 393 -18.35 -7.57 39.05
C LYS A 393 -17.63 -7.93 40.36
N LEU A 394 -16.69 -7.09 40.81
CA LEU A 394 -15.92 -7.28 42.03
C LEU A 394 -16.56 -6.60 43.25
N GLN A 395 -17.54 -5.71 43.05
CA GLN A 395 -18.41 -5.27 44.13
C GLN A 395 -19.29 -6.47 44.52
N PRO A 396 -19.14 -7.03 45.73
CA PRO A 396 -20.05 -8.05 46.22
C PRO A 396 -21.43 -7.40 46.38
N ASP A 397 -22.51 -8.16 46.15
CA ASP A 397 -23.88 -7.77 46.55
C ASP A 397 -23.90 -7.40 48.04
N SER A 398 -23.64 -6.14 48.37
CA SER A 398 -23.74 -5.60 49.73
C SER A 398 -25.16 -5.16 50.08
N ASP A 399 -26.11 -5.27 49.13
CA ASP A 399 -27.45 -4.71 49.29
C ASP A 399 -28.52 -5.79 49.57
N ALA A 400 -28.11 -7.01 49.90
CA ALA A 400 -29.02 -8.11 50.22
C ALA A 400 -29.01 -8.53 51.70
N VAL A 401 -28.69 -7.65 52.66
CA VAL A 401 -29.01 -7.87 54.08
C VAL A 401 -29.21 -6.54 54.81
N SER A 402 -30.46 -6.04 54.87
CA SER A 402 -30.96 -5.32 56.04
C SER A 402 -32.49 -5.40 56.11
N ASP A 403 -32.91 -6.45 56.81
CA ASP A 403 -34.10 -6.62 57.65
C ASP A 403 -35.39 -5.82 57.36
N THR A 404 -36.40 -6.63 57.03
CA THR A 404 -37.76 -6.56 57.58
C THR A 404 -37.80 -6.26 59.08
N SER A 405 -38.34 -5.09 59.45
CA SER A 405 -39.10 -4.92 60.70
C SER A 405 -40.12 -3.79 60.54
N GLY A 406 -41.39 -4.10 60.74
CA GLY A 406 -42.55 -3.27 60.37
C GLY A 406 -43.00 -2.20 61.38
N ASN A 407 -44.05 -1.48 60.95
CA ASN A 407 -44.91 -0.50 61.65
C ASN A 407 -44.20 0.74 62.22
N ASP A 408 -44.71 1.98 62.14
CA ASP A 408 -46.09 2.45 62.19
C ASP A 408 -46.12 3.96 61.78
N LYS A 409 -47.25 4.39 61.21
CA LYS A 409 -47.91 5.72 61.35
C LYS A 409 -47.57 6.94 60.47
N ASP A 410 -48.63 7.34 59.75
CA ASP A 410 -49.07 8.69 59.32
C ASP A 410 -48.52 9.89 60.11
N TYR A 411 -48.28 11.02 59.42
CA TYR A 411 -49.00 12.29 59.60
C TYR A 411 -48.56 13.36 58.57
N LEU A 412 -49.56 14.03 57.98
CA LEU A 412 -49.50 15.24 57.15
C LEU A 412 -48.97 16.48 57.89
N THR A 413 -48.27 17.40 57.20
CA THR A 413 -48.37 18.90 57.24
C THR A 413 -47.21 19.52 56.43
N VAL A 414 -47.45 20.22 55.30
CA VAL A 414 -47.82 21.64 55.08
C VAL A 414 -46.71 22.65 55.37
N ASN A 415 -46.25 23.33 54.28
CA ASN A 415 -45.65 24.67 54.11
C ASN A 415 -44.55 25.16 55.08
N ARG A 416 -43.49 25.84 54.66
CA ARG A 416 -43.51 27.14 53.98
C ARG A 416 -42.06 27.60 53.69
N ASP A 417 -41.97 28.48 52.71
CA ASP A 417 -40.84 29.28 52.23
C ASP A 417 -39.94 29.89 53.32
N GLU A 418 -38.64 30.05 53.01
CA GLU A 418 -37.92 31.32 53.22
C GLU A 418 -36.57 31.33 52.47
N ASP A 419 -36.54 32.21 51.48
CA ASP A 419 -35.46 33.00 50.89
C ASP A 419 -34.03 32.90 51.44
N PHE A 420 -33.07 32.78 50.52
CA PHE A 420 -31.85 33.60 50.59
C PHE A 420 -31.34 33.89 49.17
N ASP A 421 -31.75 35.04 48.64
CA ASP A 421 -31.01 35.78 47.61
C ASP A 421 -29.69 36.26 48.20
N ASP A 422 -28.57 36.09 47.49
CA ASP A 422 -27.83 37.26 47.03
C ASP A 422 -26.88 36.93 45.87
N SER A 423 -26.56 38.00 45.19
CA SER A 423 -26.37 38.22 43.78
C SER A 423 -24.92 38.27 43.31
N SER A 424 -24.78 38.18 41.98
CA SER A 424 -23.73 38.78 41.14
C SER A 424 -22.35 38.09 41.15
N SER A 425 -21.62 37.96 40.05
CA SER A 425 -21.53 38.79 38.85
C SER A 425 -20.86 38.03 37.70
N THR A 426 -21.14 38.53 36.50
CA THR A 426 -20.71 38.11 35.16
C THR A 426 -19.30 38.59 34.78
N SER A 427 -18.79 38.00 33.69
CA SER A 427 -17.95 38.62 32.64
C SER A 427 -16.41 38.66 32.79
N SER A 428 -15.70 38.00 31.87
CA SER A 428 -14.72 38.54 30.89
C SER A 428 -13.86 37.37 30.35
N LYS A 429 -13.74 37.05 29.06
CA LYS A 429 -13.16 37.72 27.88
C LYS A 429 -11.69 38.19 28.01
N SER A 430 -10.91 37.75 27.03
CA SER A 430 -9.56 38.15 26.58
C SER A 430 -8.34 37.47 27.22
N SER A 431 -7.61 36.70 26.42
CA SER A 431 -6.41 37.16 25.69
C SER A 431 -6.07 36.18 24.58
#